data_AF-A0A7R9L2N1-F1
#
_entry.id   AF-A0A7R9L2N1-F1
#
_cell.length_a   1.000
_cell.length_b   1.000
_cell.length_c   1.000
_cell.angle_alpha   90.00
_cell.angle_beta   90.00
_cell.angle_gamma   90.00
#
_symmetry.space_group_name_H-M   'P 1'
#
loop_
_entity.id
_entity.type
_entity.pdbx_description
1 polymer ?
#
loop_
_entity_poly.entity_id
_entity_poly.type
_entity_poly.pdbx_seq_one_letter_code
_entity_poly.pdbx_strand_id
1 'polypeptide(L)'
;SPFITIPLIVFLATVYPKSDRWSPARGDTCIIMGAGSGILLGSWLNFQLGIYKGPALPPPFPILWPGYGVIGLSALRLSIGILCIVAARAIGKLLVFSLLCYIRNLDPRDPKNKIRVSVEVPCKVITYMAMGITITYLSPVVFRFLNIERVTMFTEI
;
A
#
# COMPACT_ATOMS: atom_id res chain seq x y z
N SER A 1 5.16 11.57 12.81
CA SER A 1 4.66 10.22 13.17
C SER A 1 3.47 9.89 12.26
N PRO A 2 3.35 8.66 11.74
CA PRO A 2 2.25 8.31 10.82
C PRO A 2 0.87 8.45 11.48
N PHE A 3 0.81 8.37 12.81
CA PHE A 3 -0.41 8.62 13.61
C PHE A 3 -1.01 10.01 13.42
N ILE A 4 -0.22 11.02 13.02
CA ILE A 4 -0.72 12.39 12.75
C ILE A 4 -0.96 12.56 11.26
N THR A 5 -0.04 12.05 10.42
CA THR A 5 -0.08 12.24 8.97
C THR A 5 -1.26 11.51 8.31
N ILE A 6 -1.62 10.32 8.79
CA ILE A 6 -2.72 9.54 8.22
C ILE A 6 -4.09 10.16 8.49
N PRO A 7 -4.48 10.46 9.74
CA PRO A 7 -5.78 11.10 9.97
C PRO A 7 -5.84 12.47 9.31
N LEU A 8 -4.73 13.21 9.21
CA LEU A 8 -4.66 14.46 8.47
C LEU A 8 -4.92 14.27 6.97
N ILE A 9 -4.30 13.28 6.32
CA ILE A 9 -4.52 12.97 4.90
C ILE A 9 -5.94 12.49 4.67
N VAL A 10 -6.47 11.62 5.54
CA VAL A 10 -7.86 11.15 5.47
C VAL A 10 -8.83 12.32 5.66
N PHE A 11 -8.56 13.23 6.61
CA PHE A 11 -9.35 14.44 6.84
C PHE A 11 -9.29 15.40 5.65
N LEU A 12 -8.12 15.63 5.06
CA LEU A 12 -7.98 16.40 3.83
C LEU A 12 -8.76 15.75 2.68
N ALA A 13 -8.70 14.43 2.53
CA ALA A 13 -9.46 13.71 1.52
C ALA A 13 -10.98 13.77 1.73
N THR A 14 -11.46 13.91 2.98
CA THR A 14 -12.90 13.97 3.31
C THR A 14 -13.47 15.38 3.42
N VAL A 15 -12.66 16.40 3.75
CA VAL A 15 -13.07 17.80 3.93
C VAL A 15 -12.81 18.67 2.71
N TYR A 16 -11.84 18.30 1.86
CA TYR A 16 -11.63 18.95 0.57
C TYR A 16 -12.71 18.72 -0.52
N PRO A 17 -13.73 17.83 -0.41
CA PRO A 17 -14.83 17.82 -1.35
C PRO A 17 -15.87 18.90 -1.00
N LYS A 18 -15.57 20.16 -1.34
CA LYS A 18 -16.55 21.27 -1.42
C LYS A 18 -16.95 21.59 -2.87
N SER A 19 -17.29 20.58 -3.66
CA SER A 19 -18.01 20.85 -4.93
C SER A 19 -19.01 19.74 -5.16
N ASP A 20 -20.25 20.14 -5.45
CA ASP A 20 -21.45 19.32 -5.63
C ASP A 20 -21.34 18.29 -6.77
N ARG A 21 -20.34 18.41 -7.64
CA ARG A 21 -20.11 17.50 -8.77
C ARG A 21 -18.83 16.69 -8.60
N TRP A 22 -18.95 15.38 -8.84
CA TRP A 22 -17.84 14.45 -8.92
C TRP A 22 -17.02 14.71 -10.20
N SER A 23 -15.70 14.88 -10.05
CA SER A 23 -14.79 15.03 -11.19
C SER A 23 -13.75 13.91 -11.20
N PRO A 24 -13.37 13.38 -12.38
CA PRO A 24 -12.35 12.33 -12.49
C PRO A 24 -11.03 12.68 -11.78
N ALA A 25 -10.57 13.93 -11.91
CA ALA A 25 -9.33 14.43 -11.31
C ALA A 25 -9.31 14.33 -9.76
N ARG A 26 -10.47 14.42 -9.10
CA ARG A 26 -10.56 14.23 -7.64
C ARG A 26 -10.36 12.78 -7.24
N GLY A 27 -10.86 11.85 -8.04
CA GLY A 27 -10.62 10.42 -7.86
C GLY A 27 -9.12 10.12 -7.89
N ASP A 28 -8.40 10.71 -8.85
CA ASP A 28 -6.95 10.53 -8.99
C ASP A 28 -6.18 11.10 -7.79
N THR A 29 -6.60 12.27 -7.28
CA THR A 29 -5.98 12.86 -6.08
C THR A 29 -6.20 11.97 -4.86
N CYS A 30 -7.41 11.43 -4.66
CA CYS A 30 -7.71 10.51 -3.56
C CYS A 30 -6.86 9.23 -3.62
N ILE A 31 -6.62 8.72 -4.83
CA ILE A 31 -5.76 7.57 -5.07
C ILE A 31 -4.32 7.88 -4.65
N ILE A 32 -3.77 9.01 -5.11
CA ILE A 32 -2.40 9.42 -4.79
C ILE A 32 -2.23 9.65 -3.28
N MET A 33 -3.17 10.37 -2.65
CA MET A 33 -3.16 10.61 -1.21
C MET A 33 -3.26 9.31 -0.41
N GLY A 34 -4.17 8.40 -0.81
CA GLY A 34 -4.33 7.08 -0.20
C GLY A 34 -3.03 6.27 -0.30
N ALA A 35 -2.50 6.12 -1.52
CA ALA A 35 -1.25 5.38 -1.76
C ALA A 35 -0.07 5.97 -0.97
N GLY A 36 0.12 7.29 -1.02
CA GLY A 36 1.20 7.97 -0.30
C GLY A 36 1.11 7.78 1.22
N SER A 37 -0.09 7.91 1.80
CA SER A 37 -0.30 7.66 3.24
C SER A 37 0.00 6.20 3.64
N GLY A 38 -0.37 5.24 2.79
CA GLY A 38 -0.08 3.82 3.01
C GLY A 38 1.42 3.51 2.94
N ILE A 39 2.13 4.11 1.98
CA ILE A 39 3.59 3.99 1.84
C ILE A 39 4.30 4.55 3.07
N LEU A 40 3.87 5.72 3.55
CA LEU A 40 4.44 6.34 4.76
C LEU A 40 4.21 5.48 6.01
N LEU A 41 2.99 4.94 6.18
CA LEU A 41 2.70 4.02 7.29
C LEU A 41 3.57 2.77 7.22
N GLY A 42 3.61 2.10 6.06
CA GLY A 42 4.38 0.88 5.92
C GLY A 42 5.87 1.11 6.08
N SER A 43 6.41 2.23 5.58
CA SER A 43 7.82 2.61 5.81
C SER A 43 8.11 2.82 7.30
N TRP A 44 7.22 3.48 8.03
CA TRP A 44 7.36 3.64 9.47
C TRP A 44 7.25 2.31 10.22
N LEU A 45 6.33 1.42 9.83
CA LEU A 45 6.23 0.08 10.41
C LEU A 45 7.51 -0.73 10.18
N ASN A 46 8.09 -0.67 8.98
CA ASN A 46 9.36 -1.32 8.70
C ASN A 46 10.50 -0.78 9.56
N PHE A 47 10.53 0.55 9.79
CA PHE A 47 11.52 1.17 10.67
C PHE A 47 11.34 0.71 12.13
N GLN A 48 10.10 0.68 12.64
CA GLN A 48 9.82 0.22 14.00
C GLN A 48 10.12 -1.27 14.21
N LEU A 49 9.81 -2.11 13.22
CA LEU A 49 10.08 -3.55 13.26
C LEU A 49 11.55 -3.89 12.98
N GLY A 50 12.37 -2.90 12.59
CA GLY A 50 13.78 -3.10 12.27
C GLY A 50 13.97 -4.11 11.13
N ILE A 51 13.06 -4.13 10.16
CA ILE A 51 13.17 -5.01 8.99
C ILE A 51 14.29 -4.51 8.09
N TYR A 52 14.43 -3.18 7.94
CA TYR A 52 15.59 -2.53 7.34
C TYR A 52 16.62 -2.25 8.44
N LYS A 53 17.51 -3.20 8.70
CA LYS A 53 18.69 -2.98 9.54
C LYS A 53 19.90 -2.80 8.65
N GLY A 54 20.69 -1.76 8.93
CA GLY A 54 21.97 -1.53 8.27
C GLY A 54 22.80 -2.81 8.24
N PRO A 55 23.71 -2.93 7.28
CA PRO A 55 24.47 -4.14 7.09
C PRO A 55 25.29 -4.37 8.37
N ALA A 56 25.31 -5.61 8.88
CA ALA A 56 26.05 -5.94 10.09
C ALA A 56 27.59 -5.80 9.92
N LEU A 57 28.04 -5.63 8.68
CA LEU A 57 29.43 -5.51 8.30
C LEU A 57 29.83 -4.03 8.24
N PRO A 58 30.98 -3.64 8.84
CA PRO A 58 31.55 -2.32 8.61
C PRO A 58 31.98 -2.17 7.14
N PRO A 59 31.90 -0.96 6.57
CA PRO A 59 32.40 -0.69 5.23
C PRO A 59 33.90 -1.01 5.13
N PRO A 60 34.41 -1.46 3.97
CA PRO A 60 33.82 -1.38 2.62
C PRO A 60 32.99 -2.60 2.21
N PHE A 61 31.89 -2.36 1.50
CA PHE A 61 31.02 -3.42 0.97
C PHE A 61 31.55 -3.98 -0.35
N PRO A 62 31.62 -5.31 -0.53
CA PRO A 62 32.02 -5.91 -1.79
C PRO A 62 30.97 -5.66 -2.87
N ILE A 63 31.41 -5.22 -4.05
CA ILE A 63 30.55 -5.03 -5.22
C ILE A 63 30.21 -6.42 -5.79
N LEU A 64 29.00 -6.90 -5.53
CA LEU A 64 28.52 -8.16 -6.09
C LEU A 64 27.98 -7.96 -7.51
N TRP A 65 28.63 -8.58 -8.48
CA TRP A 65 28.12 -8.63 -9.85
C TRP A 65 26.94 -9.59 -9.96
N PRO A 66 25.82 -9.17 -10.54
CA PRO A 66 24.64 -10.01 -10.67
C PRO A 66 24.90 -11.18 -11.64
N GLY A 67 24.97 -12.40 -11.13
CA GLY A 67 24.97 -13.62 -11.96
C GLY A 67 23.57 -13.96 -12.50
N TYR A 68 23.47 -14.91 -13.42
CA TYR A 68 22.18 -15.30 -14.04
C TYR A 68 21.10 -15.73 -13.03
N GLY A 69 21.50 -16.31 -11.89
CA GLY A 69 20.56 -16.70 -10.82
C GLY A 69 19.81 -15.53 -10.19
N VAL A 70 20.40 -14.34 -10.12
CA VAL A 70 19.71 -13.17 -9.55
C VAL A 70 18.60 -12.65 -10.46
N ILE A 71 18.68 -12.90 -11.76
CA ILE A 71 17.66 -12.51 -12.73
C ILE A 71 16.41 -13.37 -12.51
N GLY A 72 16.58 -14.69 -12.35
CA GLY A 72 15.48 -15.60 -12.04
C GLY A 72 14.81 -15.27 -10.70
N LEU A 73 15.61 -15.03 -9.65
CA LEU A 73 15.10 -14.59 -8.34
C LEU A 73 14.36 -13.24 -8.43
N SER A 74 14.86 -12.30 -9.23
CA SER A 74 14.20 -11.00 -9.41
C SER A 74 12.87 -11.11 -10.16
N ALA A 75 12.80 -11.97 -11.19
CA ALA A 75 11.56 -12.25 -11.89
C ALA A 75 10.51 -12.88 -10.95
N LEU A 76 10.93 -13.79 -10.08
CA LEU A 76 10.05 -14.44 -9.11
C LEU A 76 9.57 -13.47 -8.02
N ARG A 77 10.42 -12.55 -7.56
CA ARG A 77 10.00 -11.45 -6.66
C ARG A 77 8.97 -10.56 -7.33
N LEU A 78 9.19 -10.20 -8.60
CA LEU A 78 8.27 -9.35 -9.34
C LEU A 78 6.90 -10.02 -9.51
N SER A 79 6.87 -11.31 -9.87
CA SER A 79 5.60 -12.03 -10.01
C SER A 79 4.84 -12.16 -8.70
N ILE A 80 5.52 -12.51 -7.59
CA ILE A 80 4.92 -12.57 -6.25
C ILE A 80 4.44 -11.19 -5.79
N GLY A 81 5.26 -10.15 -5.99
CA GLY A 81 4.91 -8.77 -5.65
C GLY A 81 3.64 -8.31 -6.38
N ILE A 82 3.55 -8.58 -7.69
CA ILE A 82 2.34 -8.29 -8.49
C ILE A 82 1.14 -9.05 -7.93
N LEU A 83 1.30 -10.35 -7.63
CA LEU A 83 0.22 -11.16 -7.07
C LEU A 83 -0.29 -10.59 -5.74
N CYS A 84 0.61 -10.19 -4.84
CA CYS A 84 0.26 -9.55 -3.57
C CYS A 84 -0.51 -8.25 -3.78
N ILE A 85 -0.09 -7.40 -4.73
CA ILE A 85 -0.76 -6.14 -5.05
C ILE A 85 -2.16 -6.39 -5.60
N VAL A 86 -2.31 -7.32 -6.55
CA VAL A 86 -3.61 -7.67 -7.14
C VAL A 86 -4.56 -8.24 -6.08
N ALA A 87 -4.04 -9.14 -5.23
CA ALA A 87 -4.81 -9.70 -4.11
C ALA A 87 -5.25 -8.60 -3.13
N ALA A 88 -4.34 -7.72 -2.70
CA ALA A 88 -4.67 -6.61 -1.81
C ALA A 88 -5.69 -5.65 -2.42
N ARG A 89 -5.61 -5.40 -3.73
CA ARG A 89 -6.59 -4.58 -4.45
C ARG A 89 -7.97 -5.23 -4.46
N ALA A 90 -8.04 -6.52 -4.78
CA ALA A 90 -9.30 -7.26 -4.86
C ALA A 90 -9.96 -7.41 -3.48
N ILE A 91 -9.19 -7.88 -2.50
CA ILE A 91 -9.64 -8.08 -1.12
C ILE A 91 -10.00 -6.75 -0.48
N GLY A 92 -9.14 -5.73 -0.62
CA GLY A 92 -9.38 -4.40 -0.10
C GLY A 92 -10.68 -3.82 -0.64
N LYS A 93 -10.89 -3.86 -1.97
CA LYS A 93 -12.12 -3.33 -2.56
C LYS A 93 -13.37 -4.01 -2.01
N LEU A 94 -13.35 -5.34 -1.87
CA LEU A 94 -14.48 -6.09 -1.37
C LEU A 94 -14.74 -5.80 0.12
N LEU A 95 -13.69 -5.88 0.96
CA LEU A 95 -13.79 -5.69 2.40
C LEU A 95 -14.22 -4.26 2.74
N VAL A 96 -13.57 -3.27 2.16
CA VAL A 96 -13.85 -1.86 2.46
C VAL A 96 -15.25 -1.48 1.98
N PHE A 97 -15.67 -1.97 0.80
CA PHE A 97 -17.02 -1.76 0.32
C PHE A 97 -18.06 -2.40 1.25
N SER A 98 -17.84 -3.66 1.65
CA SER A 98 -18.74 -4.37 2.57
C SER A 98 -18.83 -3.68 3.93
N LEU A 99 -17.70 -3.25 4.49
CA LEU A 99 -17.62 -2.54 5.76
C LEU A 99 -18.36 -1.19 5.70
N LEU A 100 -18.19 -0.43 4.62
CA LEU A 100 -18.90 0.84 4.43
C LEU A 100 -20.41 0.65 4.26
N CYS A 101 -20.84 -0.38 3.53
CA CYS A 101 -22.26 -0.75 3.43
C CYS A 101 -22.82 -1.12 4.81
N TYR A 102 -22.08 -1.90 5.59
CA TYR A 102 -22.47 -2.28 6.95
C TYR A 102 -22.59 -1.08 7.89
N ILE A 103 -21.56 -0.21 7.94
CA ILE A 103 -21.53 0.97 8.82
C ILE A 103 -22.67 1.94 8.49
N ARG A 104 -23.00 2.09 7.20
CA ARG A 104 -24.05 3.03 6.75
C ARG A 104 -25.42 2.39 6.61
N ASN A 105 -25.58 1.12 6.99
CA ASN A 105 -26.83 0.37 6.86
C ASN A 105 -27.41 0.43 5.43
N LEU A 106 -26.52 0.38 4.43
CA LEU A 106 -26.85 0.45 3.00
C LEU A 106 -26.88 -0.95 2.43
N ASP A 107 -27.89 -1.25 1.62
CA ASP A 107 -27.96 -2.55 0.94
C ASP A 107 -26.78 -2.69 -0.04
N PRO A 108 -25.89 -3.70 0.13
CA PRO A 108 -24.73 -3.90 -0.74
C PRO A 108 -25.11 -4.40 -2.14
N ARG A 109 -26.38 -4.82 -2.34
CA ARG A 109 -26.90 -5.26 -3.64
C ARG A 109 -27.35 -4.11 -4.54
N ASP A 110 -27.58 -2.91 -3.99
CA ASP A 110 -27.99 -1.75 -4.80
C ASP A 110 -26.77 -1.11 -5.50
N PRO A 111 -26.70 -1.12 -6.85
CA PRO A 111 -25.62 -0.48 -7.60
C PRO A 111 -25.57 1.04 -7.38
N LYS A 112 -26.68 1.69 -6.99
CA LYS A 112 -26.70 3.13 -6.70
C LYS A 112 -25.87 3.46 -5.46
N ASN A 113 -25.76 2.55 -4.50
CA ASN A 113 -24.96 2.74 -3.29
C ASN A 113 -23.45 2.69 -3.56
N LYS A 114 -23.01 2.03 -4.64
CA LYS A 114 -21.61 2.04 -5.10
C LYS A 114 -21.17 3.39 -5.66
N ILE A 115 -22.11 4.15 -6.24
CA ILE A 115 -21.85 5.41 -6.95
C ILE A 115 -22.06 6.62 -6.01
N ARG A 116 -22.63 6.41 -4.81
CA ARG A 116 -22.70 7.47 -3.80
C ARG A 116 -21.28 7.93 -3.46
N VAL A 117 -20.98 9.20 -3.74
CA VAL A 117 -19.68 9.84 -3.48
C VAL A 117 -19.18 9.59 -2.06
N SER A 118 -20.10 9.61 -1.09
CA SER A 118 -19.80 9.39 0.32
C SER A 118 -19.34 7.96 0.66
N VAL A 119 -19.54 6.98 -0.22
CA VAL A 119 -19.04 5.59 -0.09
C VAL A 119 -17.86 5.37 -1.05
N GLU A 120 -17.93 5.90 -2.27
CA GLU A 120 -16.90 5.72 -3.28
C GLU A 120 -15.54 6.33 -2.85
N VAL A 121 -15.55 7.54 -2.30
CA VAL A 121 -14.33 8.25 -1.86
C VAL A 121 -13.59 7.50 -0.76
N PRO A 122 -14.20 7.21 0.40
CA PRO A 122 -13.50 6.49 1.46
C PRO A 122 -13.10 5.09 1.01
N CYS A 123 -13.91 4.44 0.18
CA CYS A 123 -13.54 3.13 -0.37
C CYS A 123 -12.26 3.21 -1.21
N LYS A 124 -12.15 4.19 -2.12
CA LYS A 124 -10.93 4.41 -2.90
C LYS A 124 -9.73 4.78 -2.02
N VAL A 125 -9.88 5.72 -1.09
CA VAL A 125 -8.75 6.13 -0.24
C VAL A 125 -8.20 4.96 0.58
N ILE A 126 -9.06 4.19 1.25
CA ILE A 126 -8.64 3.10 2.14
C ILE A 126 -8.05 1.93 1.34
N THR A 127 -8.63 1.59 0.19
CA THR A 127 -8.12 0.49 -0.66
C THR A 127 -6.73 0.78 -1.19
N TYR A 128 -6.47 2.00 -1.64
CA TYR A 128 -5.16 2.40 -2.13
C TYR A 128 -4.16 2.61 -0.99
N MET A 129 -4.61 3.01 0.19
CA MET A 129 -3.79 2.99 1.41
C MET A 129 -3.35 1.56 1.76
N ALA A 130 -4.27 0.59 1.74
CA ALA A 130 -3.95 -0.82 1.98
C ALA A 130 -2.97 -1.38 0.93
N MET A 131 -3.09 -0.98 -0.33
CA MET A 131 -2.11 -1.33 -1.37
C MET A 131 -0.73 -0.74 -1.06
N GLY A 132 -0.65 0.54 -0.65
CA GLY A 132 0.61 1.18 -0.27
C GLY A 132 1.31 0.46 0.89
N ILE A 133 0.55 0.02 1.89
CA ILE A 133 1.06 -0.79 3.01
C ILE A 133 1.52 -2.18 2.52
N THR A 134 0.75 -2.79 1.62
CA THR A 134 1.10 -4.10 1.05
C THR A 134 2.44 -4.04 0.31
N ILE A 135 2.66 -3.00 -0.47
CA ILE A 135 3.90 -2.81 -1.23
C ILE A 135 5.09 -2.59 -0.30
N THR A 136 4.93 -1.71 0.69
CA THR A 136 6.04 -1.29 1.54
C THR A 136 6.35 -2.27 2.68
N TYR A 137 5.35 -2.97 3.22
CA TYR A 137 5.52 -3.85 4.39
C TYR A 137 5.26 -5.32 4.08
N LEU A 138 4.12 -5.65 3.46
CA LEU A 138 3.76 -7.07 3.27
C LEU A 138 4.70 -7.77 2.28
N SER A 139 5.02 -7.11 1.17
CA SER A 139 5.90 -7.63 0.12
C SER A 139 7.30 -8.02 0.65
N PRO A 140 8.07 -7.15 1.34
CA PRO A 140 9.36 -7.54 1.89
C PRO A 140 9.24 -8.63 2.97
N VAL A 141 8.18 -8.63 3.77
CA VAL A 141 7.92 -9.68 4.76
C VAL A 141 7.70 -11.04 4.07
N VAL A 142 6.90 -11.09 3.00
CA VAL A 142 6.66 -12.31 2.22
C VAL A 142 7.95 -12.81 1.56
N PHE A 143 8.77 -11.92 0.99
CA PHE A 143 10.06 -12.31 0.40
C PHE A 143 11.02 -12.87 1.44
N ARG A 144 11.02 -12.31 2.65
CA ARG A 144 11.81 -12.81 3.78
C ARG A 144 11.33 -14.18 4.25
N PHE A 145 10.02 -14.40 4.36
CA PHE A 145 9.44 -15.71 4.68
C PHE A 145 9.81 -16.79 3.65
N LEU A 146 9.85 -16.42 2.37
CA LEU A 146 10.21 -17.35 1.30
C LEU A 146 11.73 -17.48 1.09
N ASN A 147 12.55 -16.81 1.91
CA ASN A 147 14.01 -16.78 1.80
C ASN A 147 14.53 -16.33 0.42
N ILE A 148 13.74 -15.52 -0.27
CA ILE A 148 14.09 -14.90 -1.55
C ILE A 148 14.45 -13.44 -1.28
N GLU A 149 14.94 -13.06 -0.10
CA GLU A 149 15.32 -11.67 0.14
C GLU A 149 16.61 -11.30 -0.61
N ARG A 150 16.72 -10.04 -1.03
CA ARG A 150 17.93 -9.55 -1.72
C ARG A 150 18.99 -9.32 -0.64
N VAL A 151 20.05 -10.11 -0.65
CA VAL A 151 21.15 -10.02 0.33
C VAL A 151 21.78 -8.61 0.38
N THR A 152 21.75 -7.87 -0.73
CA THR A 152 22.27 -6.50 -0.83
C THR A 152 21.26 -5.41 -0.43
N MET A 153 20.03 -5.73 0.01
CA MET A 153 19.09 -4.69 0.48
C MET A 153 19.67 -3.90 1.67
N PHE A 154 20.47 -4.59 2.50
CA PHE A 154 21.00 -3.99 3.72
C PHE A 154 22.24 -3.13 3.46
N THR A 155 22.86 -3.17 2.28
CA THR A 155 24.03 -2.33 1.97
C THR A 155 23.66 -0.96 1.38
N GLU A 156 22.37 -0.71 1.10
CA GLU A 156 21.85 0.49 0.45
C GLU A 156 21.19 1.50 1.42
N ILE A 157 21.21 1.21 2.73
CA ILE A 157 20.69 2.03 3.85
C ILE A 157 21.83 2.71 4.60
#